data_AF-A0A7W0ZCG8-F1
#
_entry.id   AF-A0A7W0ZCG8-F1
#
_cell.length_a   1.000
_cell.length_b   1.000
_cell.length_c   1.000
_cell.angle_alpha   90.00
_cell.angle_beta   90.00
_cell.angle_gamma   90.00
#
_symmetry.space_group_name_H-M   'P 1'
#
loop_
_entity.id
_entity.type
_entity.pdbx_description
1 polymer ?
#
loop_
_entity_poly.entity_id
_entity_poly.type
_entity_poly.pdbx_seq_one_letter_code
_entity_poly.pdbx_strand_id
1 'polypeptide(L)'
;GIARAGASQMTEAGSIIGTAQYLSPEQARGAPVDQTSDLYSTGIVLYELLTGTVPFTGDSAVEIAMKHLSQTPDPPSSHRPEVPRDLDYVVLRALGKDPSDRYHSAEEMDSDLERIGRGVGVSAETAEAATSVLSRTEIPDAPTTVRSRGAGAAPTAYTPGRYYEYDETRRRRSIWPWLLALLVLALALVGGFFAYQQLQEQLSATEAVTVPDVEGIQESLAVRDILDAGLEPNVRREPSSDVARGLVAEQDPQPPQRVDQGTFVTIVVSRGKPKVRVPSLVGFGRDEAVARLSDVNLRANVVQVNSAKEPDTVLATAPKRGETVVEGTTVRVNVSDGPQLVPVPNVVGVAYASAESQLQGVGFAVAREDVESNEAKDLVVGQTPSGESQAAKGATVTLQVSEGPQTSTVPDVESLSELQAREQIRASGFRPRVVREDTEDPLLDGVVISQEPPGGSELEPRTVVTLIVGRFIEPEEEEVPPPPPTTAPATTAPATTAPATTAQATTGTTTGETTTTPR
;
A
#
# COMPACT_ATOMS: atom_id res chain seq x y z
N GLY A 1 29.30 -37.49 -11.63
CA GLY A 1 28.86 -37.83 -10.28
C GLY A 1 28.54 -36.62 -9.45
N ILE A 2 27.44 -36.67 -8.72
CA ILE A 2 27.06 -35.70 -7.68
C ILE A 2 28.06 -35.72 -6.51
N ALA A 3 28.65 -36.87 -6.17
CA ALA A 3 29.66 -37.01 -5.14
C ALA A 3 31.01 -36.32 -5.50
N ARG A 4 31.24 -35.99 -6.78
CA ARG A 4 32.39 -35.16 -7.18
C ARG A 4 32.11 -33.65 -7.15
N ALA A 5 30.84 -33.24 -7.18
CA ALA A 5 30.45 -31.83 -7.03
C ALA A 5 30.46 -31.37 -5.56
N GLY A 6 30.37 -32.30 -4.61
CA GLY A 6 30.42 -32.02 -3.17
C GLY A 6 31.81 -32.06 -2.52
N ALA A 7 32.89 -32.15 -3.30
CA ALA A 7 34.26 -32.27 -2.80
C ALA A 7 34.89 -30.93 -2.37
N SER A 8 34.14 -30.10 -1.65
CA SER A 8 34.66 -28.89 -1.00
C SER A 8 35.66 -29.28 0.10
N GLN A 9 36.81 -28.61 0.15
CA GLN A 9 37.86 -28.88 1.13
C GLN A 9 37.38 -28.61 2.57
N MET A 10 37.88 -29.40 3.53
CA MET A 10 37.65 -29.18 4.96
C MET A 10 38.47 -27.98 5.47
N THR A 11 37.89 -26.78 5.43
CA THR A 11 38.52 -25.55 5.94
C THR A 11 38.04 -25.19 7.35
N GLU A 12 38.94 -25.37 8.32
CA GLU A 12 38.86 -24.95 9.73
C GLU A 12 37.64 -25.40 10.58
N ALA A 13 37.72 -25.10 11.88
CA ALA A 13 36.96 -25.79 12.92
C ALA A 13 35.52 -25.26 13.09
N GLY A 14 34.57 -25.94 12.45
CA GLY A 14 33.15 -25.93 12.88
C GLY A 14 32.12 -25.47 11.84
N SER A 15 32.52 -25.08 10.63
CA SER A 15 31.62 -24.55 9.60
C SER A 15 31.71 -25.36 8.29
N ILE A 16 30.86 -26.37 8.14
CA ILE A 16 30.76 -27.11 6.86
C ILE A 16 29.76 -26.40 5.95
N ILE A 17 30.27 -25.72 4.92
CA ILE A 17 29.46 -25.10 3.86
C ILE A 17 29.16 -26.15 2.79
N GLY A 18 28.07 -26.88 3.00
CA GLY A 18 27.56 -27.93 2.13
C GLY A 18 26.55 -28.80 2.87
N THR A 19 25.59 -29.38 2.15
CA THR A 19 24.53 -30.19 2.77
C THR A 19 25.07 -31.56 3.19
N ALA A 20 25.77 -31.60 4.33
CA ALA A 20 26.49 -32.77 4.86
C ALA A 20 25.63 -34.04 5.01
N GLN A 21 24.31 -33.89 5.03
CA GLN A 21 23.28 -34.94 5.03
C GLN A 21 23.33 -35.87 3.79
N TYR A 22 24.05 -35.49 2.73
CA TYR A 22 24.16 -36.21 1.45
C TYR A 22 25.55 -36.82 1.20
N LEU A 23 26.45 -36.74 2.19
CA LEU A 23 27.87 -37.06 2.08
C LEU A 23 28.12 -38.58 2.14
N SER A 24 28.90 -39.13 1.19
CA SER A 24 29.28 -40.54 1.21
C SER A 24 30.32 -40.85 2.30
N PRO A 25 30.42 -42.12 2.76
CA PRO A 25 31.43 -42.53 3.74
C PRO A 25 32.87 -42.37 3.22
N GLU A 26 33.06 -42.35 1.90
CA GLU A 26 34.36 -42.11 1.25
C GLU A 26 34.70 -40.62 1.32
N GLN A 27 33.77 -39.75 0.93
CA GLN A 27 33.93 -38.29 1.04
C GLN A 27 34.19 -37.88 2.49
N ALA A 28 33.44 -38.44 3.45
CA ALA A 28 33.61 -38.19 4.88
C ALA A 28 34.94 -38.72 5.47
N ARG A 29 35.66 -39.60 4.75
CA ARG A 29 37.03 -40.07 5.09
C ARG A 29 38.13 -39.31 4.33
N GLY A 30 37.78 -38.44 3.37
CA GLY A 30 38.74 -37.92 2.38
C GLY A 30 39.30 -38.99 1.44
N ALA A 31 38.60 -40.11 1.27
CA ALA A 31 39.00 -41.23 0.41
C ALA A 31 38.59 -40.99 -1.06
N PRO A 32 39.19 -41.71 -2.03
CA PRO A 32 38.84 -41.59 -3.45
C PRO A 32 37.34 -41.84 -3.72
N VAL A 33 36.75 -40.99 -4.55
CA VAL A 33 35.30 -40.97 -4.83
C VAL A 33 35.01 -41.56 -6.22
N ASP A 34 34.19 -42.62 -6.25
CA ASP A 34 33.77 -43.32 -7.46
C ASP A 34 32.23 -43.39 -7.63
N GLN A 35 31.76 -44.20 -8.57
CA GLN A 35 30.34 -44.36 -8.87
C GLN A 35 29.52 -44.97 -7.72
N THR A 36 30.13 -45.74 -6.81
CA THR A 36 29.47 -46.28 -5.62
C THR A 36 29.23 -45.20 -4.55
N SER A 37 30.00 -44.11 -4.57
CA SER A 37 29.74 -42.91 -3.77
C SER A 37 28.55 -42.12 -4.30
N ASP A 38 28.42 -42.00 -5.63
CA ASP A 38 27.24 -41.41 -6.28
C ASP A 38 25.95 -42.19 -5.95
N LEU A 39 26.03 -43.52 -5.95
CA LEU A 39 24.91 -44.40 -5.61
C LEU A 39 24.50 -44.29 -4.13
N TYR A 40 25.46 -44.07 -3.22
CA TYR A 40 25.16 -43.78 -1.81
C TYR A 40 24.38 -42.47 -1.65
N SER A 41 24.86 -41.36 -2.24
CA SER A 41 24.12 -40.09 -2.22
C SER A 41 22.75 -40.18 -2.90
N THR A 42 22.61 -41.02 -3.92
CA THR A 42 21.32 -41.34 -4.56
C THR A 42 20.39 -42.12 -3.62
N GLY A 43 20.92 -43.06 -2.83
CA GLY A 43 20.19 -43.77 -1.78
C GLY A 43 19.65 -42.84 -0.69
N ILE A 44 20.37 -41.78 -0.35
CA ILE A 44 19.91 -40.73 0.59
C ILE A 44 18.72 -39.95 0.00
N VAL A 45 18.81 -39.53 -1.26
CA VAL A 45 17.70 -38.84 -1.95
C VAL A 45 16.47 -39.75 -2.03
N LEU A 46 16.65 -41.04 -2.34
CA LEU A 46 15.56 -42.02 -2.35
C LEU A 46 14.94 -42.21 -0.95
N TYR A 47 15.75 -42.22 0.11
CA TYR A 47 15.28 -42.27 1.49
C TYR A 47 14.41 -41.04 1.85
N GLU A 48 14.87 -39.83 1.50
CA GLU A 48 14.13 -38.59 1.77
C GLU A 48 12.82 -38.54 0.97
N LEU A 49 12.83 -38.94 -0.30
CA LEU A 49 11.61 -39.00 -1.14
C LEU A 49 10.55 -39.97 -0.61
N LEU A 50 10.96 -41.07 0.04
CA LEU A 50 10.04 -42.06 0.61
C LEU A 50 9.51 -41.65 1.99
N THR A 51 10.39 -41.14 2.87
CA THR A 51 10.05 -40.87 4.29
C THR A 51 9.63 -39.42 4.56
N GLY A 52 10.12 -38.46 3.78
CA GLY A 52 10.02 -37.02 4.03
C GLY A 52 11.16 -36.43 4.87
N THR A 53 12.20 -37.23 5.19
CA THR A 53 13.32 -36.85 6.06
C THR A 53 14.61 -37.54 5.63
N VAL A 54 15.78 -36.91 5.80
CA VAL A 54 17.08 -37.59 5.59
C VAL A 54 17.36 -38.68 6.64
N PRO A 55 18.10 -39.76 6.31
CA PRO A 55 18.36 -40.88 7.23
C PRO A 55 19.28 -40.53 8.40
N PHE A 56 20.07 -39.46 8.31
CA PHE A 56 20.98 -39.02 9.37
C PHE A 56 20.85 -37.51 9.60
N THR A 57 20.56 -37.14 10.84
CA THR A 57 20.50 -35.76 11.34
C THR A 57 21.42 -35.60 12.54
N GLY A 58 21.79 -34.37 12.89
CA GLY A 58 22.67 -34.05 14.02
C GLY A 58 22.81 -32.53 14.20
N ASP A 59 23.25 -32.11 15.39
CA ASP A 59 23.38 -30.70 15.77
C ASP A 59 24.66 -30.06 15.19
N SER A 60 25.59 -30.88 14.69
CA SER A 60 26.76 -30.42 13.94
C SER A 60 27.00 -31.25 12.68
N ALA A 61 27.57 -30.63 11.65
CA ALA A 61 27.86 -31.33 10.39
C ALA A 61 28.97 -32.40 10.55
N VAL A 62 29.83 -32.28 11.57
CA VAL A 62 30.79 -33.34 11.96
C VAL A 62 30.06 -34.56 12.53
N GLU A 63 29.03 -34.36 13.35
CA GLU A 63 28.19 -35.45 13.85
C GLU A 63 27.44 -36.16 12.72
N ILE A 64 26.89 -35.40 11.77
CA ILE A 64 26.23 -35.94 10.57
C ILE A 64 27.22 -36.78 9.75
N ALA A 65 28.44 -36.28 9.51
CA ALA A 65 29.49 -37.05 8.83
C ALA A 65 29.84 -38.34 9.59
N MET A 66 30.00 -38.30 10.92
CA MET A 66 30.25 -39.49 11.74
C MET A 66 29.10 -40.51 11.70
N LYS A 67 27.84 -40.05 11.58
CA LYS A 67 26.67 -40.92 11.37
C LYS A 67 26.69 -41.57 9.97
N HIS A 68 27.03 -40.84 8.91
CA HIS A 68 27.29 -41.44 7.59
C HIS A 68 28.37 -42.52 7.65
N LEU A 69 29.42 -42.32 8.43
CA LEU A 69 30.53 -43.28 8.62
C LEU A 69 30.19 -44.54 9.44
N SER A 70 29.21 -44.47 10.35
CA SER A 70 29.09 -45.50 11.42
C SER A 70 27.67 -45.92 11.81
N GLN A 71 26.66 -45.07 11.66
CA GLN A 71 25.29 -45.40 12.09
C GLN A 71 24.54 -46.14 10.97
N THR A 72 24.02 -47.34 11.23
CA THR A 72 23.08 -48.03 10.33
C THR A 72 21.78 -47.22 10.25
N PRO A 73 21.22 -46.94 9.06
CA PRO A 73 19.95 -46.23 8.93
C PRO A 73 18.78 -47.16 9.28
N ASP A 74 17.73 -46.61 9.88
CA ASP A 74 16.46 -47.32 10.03
C ASP A 74 15.82 -47.58 8.65
N PRO A 75 15.01 -48.64 8.45
CA PRO A 75 14.35 -48.88 7.15
C PRO A 75 13.25 -47.84 6.85
N PRO A 76 13.09 -47.33 5.61
CA PRO A 76 12.01 -46.42 5.24
C PRO A 76 10.60 -46.83 5.71
N SER A 77 10.27 -48.13 5.67
CA SER A 77 8.97 -48.64 6.14
C SER A 77 8.75 -48.53 7.65
N SER A 78 9.79 -48.31 8.46
CA SER A 78 9.67 -48.04 9.91
C SER A 78 9.14 -46.63 10.18
N HIS A 79 9.56 -45.65 9.36
CA HIS A 79 9.07 -44.27 9.41
C HIS A 79 7.69 -44.14 8.76
N ARG A 80 7.45 -44.86 7.65
CA ARG A 80 6.17 -44.86 6.93
C ARG A 80 5.75 -46.28 6.54
N PRO A 81 4.87 -46.94 7.32
CA PRO A 81 4.37 -48.30 7.03
C PRO A 81 3.62 -48.47 5.70
N GLU A 82 3.35 -47.38 4.99
CA GLU A 82 2.80 -47.36 3.62
C GLU A 82 3.84 -47.71 2.55
N VAL A 83 5.14 -47.61 2.85
CA VAL A 83 6.25 -47.89 1.93
C VAL A 83 6.42 -49.41 1.76
N PRO A 84 6.37 -49.95 0.53
CA PRO A 84 6.67 -51.37 0.28
C PRO A 84 8.05 -51.78 0.77
N ARG A 85 8.12 -52.90 1.51
CA ARG A 85 9.37 -53.44 2.08
C ARG A 85 10.46 -53.75 1.05
N ASP A 86 10.10 -54.00 -0.21
CA ASP A 86 11.08 -54.17 -1.27
C ASP A 86 11.95 -52.92 -1.49
N LEU A 87 11.41 -51.72 -1.25
CA LEU A 87 12.17 -50.46 -1.31
C LEU A 87 13.13 -50.29 -0.13
N ASP A 88 12.82 -50.91 1.03
CA ASP A 88 13.77 -50.93 2.15
C ASP A 88 15.08 -51.59 1.70
N TYR A 89 15.01 -52.72 0.98
CA TYR A 89 16.22 -53.42 0.52
C TYR A 89 17.05 -52.58 -0.46
N VAL A 90 16.41 -51.92 -1.43
CA VAL A 90 17.11 -51.03 -2.38
C VAL A 90 17.83 -49.90 -1.65
N VAL A 91 17.14 -49.26 -0.71
CA VAL A 91 17.68 -48.12 0.05
C VAL A 91 18.79 -48.55 1.02
N LEU A 92 18.60 -49.65 1.75
CA LEU A 92 19.60 -50.19 2.68
C LEU A 92 20.86 -50.66 1.96
N ARG A 93 20.74 -51.28 0.77
CA ARG A 93 21.90 -51.64 -0.06
C ARG A 93 22.65 -50.40 -0.55
N ALA A 94 21.94 -49.39 -1.07
CA ALA A 94 22.57 -48.14 -1.49
C ALA A 94 23.30 -47.41 -0.33
N LEU A 95 22.74 -47.46 0.88
CA LEU A 95 23.31 -46.87 2.10
C LEU A 95 24.36 -47.74 2.82
N GLY A 96 24.85 -48.82 2.17
CA GLY A 96 25.94 -49.65 2.68
C GLY A 96 27.21 -48.85 3.01
N LYS A 97 27.85 -49.16 4.14
CA LYS A 97 28.96 -48.34 4.67
C LYS A 97 30.29 -48.58 3.96
N ASP A 98 30.47 -49.77 3.40
CA ASP A 98 31.61 -50.14 2.56
C ASP A 98 31.15 -50.21 1.09
N PRO A 99 31.91 -49.65 0.13
CA PRO A 99 31.57 -49.66 -1.30
C PRO A 99 31.20 -51.02 -1.90
N SER A 100 31.76 -52.11 -1.36
CA SER A 100 31.49 -53.48 -1.80
C SER A 100 30.09 -54.00 -1.45
N ASP A 101 29.41 -53.39 -0.48
CA ASP A 101 28.07 -53.81 -0.05
C ASP A 101 26.95 -53.16 -0.89
N ARG A 102 27.32 -52.20 -1.76
CA ARG A 102 26.37 -51.39 -2.54
C ARG A 102 26.02 -52.03 -3.88
N TYR A 103 25.23 -51.32 -4.67
CA TYR A 103 25.17 -51.52 -6.12
C TYR A 103 26.51 -51.11 -6.75
N HIS A 104 26.99 -51.88 -7.72
CA HIS A 104 28.21 -51.58 -8.47
C HIS A 104 27.98 -50.61 -9.63
N SER A 105 26.75 -50.51 -10.16
CA SER A 105 26.39 -49.53 -11.19
C SER A 105 24.97 -49.00 -11.03
N ALA A 106 24.63 -47.92 -11.76
CA ALA A 106 23.30 -47.32 -11.72
C ALA A 106 22.25 -48.20 -12.41
N GLU A 107 22.64 -48.91 -13.45
CA GLU A 107 21.81 -49.87 -14.19
C GLU A 107 21.40 -51.07 -13.32
N GLU A 108 22.24 -51.46 -12.37
CA GLU A 108 21.92 -52.51 -11.37
C GLU A 108 20.82 -52.04 -10.41
N MET A 109 20.94 -50.80 -9.90
CA MET A 109 19.97 -50.18 -9.00
C MET A 109 18.63 -49.89 -9.72
N ASP A 110 18.69 -49.41 -10.95
CA ASP A 110 17.52 -49.16 -11.81
C ASP A 110 16.76 -50.45 -12.12
N SER A 111 17.47 -51.55 -12.42
CA SER A 111 16.87 -52.87 -12.64
C SER A 111 16.04 -53.38 -11.44
N ASP A 112 16.51 -53.18 -10.21
CA ASP A 112 15.74 -53.54 -9.01
C ASP A 112 14.57 -52.58 -8.74
N LEU A 113 14.72 -51.28 -9.03
CA LEU A 113 13.60 -50.32 -8.97
C LEU A 113 12.51 -50.64 -10.03
N GLU A 114 12.90 -51.00 -11.25
CA GLU A 114 11.97 -51.44 -12.29
C GLU A 114 11.21 -52.72 -11.89
N ARG A 115 11.87 -53.67 -11.22
CA ARG A 115 11.22 -54.89 -10.71
C ARG A 115 10.12 -54.54 -9.73
N ILE A 116 10.41 -53.69 -8.75
CA ILE A 116 9.43 -53.21 -7.76
C ILE A 116 8.27 -52.47 -8.46
N GLY A 117 8.57 -51.61 -9.44
CA GLY A 117 7.56 -50.93 -10.25
C GLY A 117 6.66 -51.88 -11.07
N ARG A 118 7.12 -53.10 -11.34
CA ARG A 118 6.36 -54.19 -11.99
C ARG A 118 5.67 -55.13 -10.99
N GLY A 119 5.74 -54.86 -9.69
CA GLY A 119 5.19 -55.72 -8.63
C GLY A 119 5.99 -57.00 -8.38
N VAL A 120 7.26 -57.02 -8.78
CA VAL A 120 8.20 -58.13 -8.55
C VAL A 120 9.21 -57.69 -7.49
N GLY A 121 9.42 -58.50 -6.45
CA GLY A 121 10.40 -58.19 -5.41
C GLY A 121 11.83 -58.06 -5.94
N VAL A 122 12.72 -57.50 -5.14
CA VAL A 122 14.14 -57.29 -5.49
C VAL A 122 14.87 -58.58 -5.89
N SER A 123 16.05 -58.43 -6.49
CA SER A 123 17.02 -59.50 -6.69
C SER A 123 17.41 -60.15 -5.35
N ALA A 124 17.74 -61.44 -5.37
CA ALA A 124 18.19 -62.16 -4.18
C ALA A 124 19.48 -61.55 -3.61
N GLU A 125 20.38 -61.13 -4.50
CA GLU A 125 21.62 -60.42 -4.18
C GLU A 125 21.34 -59.11 -3.42
N THR A 126 20.35 -58.32 -3.85
CA THR A 126 19.93 -57.11 -3.11
C THR A 126 19.30 -57.43 -1.75
N ALA A 127 18.46 -58.47 -1.65
CA ALA A 127 17.86 -58.87 -0.38
C ALA A 127 18.93 -59.35 0.63
N GLU A 128 19.90 -60.13 0.18
CA GLU A 128 21.02 -60.62 1.00
C GLU A 128 21.95 -59.47 1.41
N ALA A 129 22.36 -58.61 0.48
CA ALA A 129 23.22 -57.46 0.76
C ALA A 129 22.57 -56.49 1.77
N ALA A 130 21.31 -56.12 1.57
CA ALA A 130 20.57 -55.25 2.48
C ALA A 130 20.35 -55.88 3.86
N THR A 131 20.11 -57.19 3.93
CA THR A 131 20.05 -57.91 5.22
C THR A 131 21.41 -57.88 5.92
N SER A 132 22.52 -58.02 5.18
CA SER A 132 23.88 -57.92 5.75
C SER A 132 24.19 -56.55 6.36
N VAL A 133 23.62 -55.46 5.82
CA VAL A 133 23.74 -54.10 6.36
C VAL A 133 23.05 -53.97 7.72
N LEU A 134 21.89 -54.62 7.90
CA LEU A 134 21.18 -54.65 9.19
C LEU A 134 21.86 -55.58 10.21
N SER A 135 22.22 -56.80 9.81
CA SER A 135 22.80 -57.81 10.71
C SER A 135 24.22 -57.48 11.19
N ARG A 136 24.93 -56.55 10.57
CA ARG A 136 26.29 -56.12 10.98
C ARG A 136 26.33 -55.40 12.35
N THR A 137 25.17 -55.13 12.96
CA THR A 137 25.03 -54.45 14.27
C THR A 137 24.55 -55.36 15.41
N GLU A 138 24.18 -56.61 15.16
CA GLU A 138 23.77 -57.55 16.23
C GLU A 138 24.98 -58.19 16.92
N ILE A 139 25.09 -58.02 18.24
CA ILE A 139 26.13 -58.64 19.09
C ILE A 139 25.65 -60.04 19.53
N PRO A 140 26.36 -61.14 19.19
CA PRO A 140 26.06 -62.47 19.72
C PRO A 140 26.59 -62.65 21.15
N ASP A 141 25.80 -63.26 22.02
CA ASP A 141 26.07 -63.32 23.46
C ASP A 141 26.68 -64.67 23.91
N ALA A 142 27.86 -64.60 24.56
CA ALA A 142 28.46 -65.60 25.46
C ALA A 142 28.83 -67.02 24.88
N PRO A 143 29.54 -67.92 25.62
CA PRO A 143 30.14 -67.77 26.96
C PRO A 143 31.65 -68.17 27.11
N THR A 144 32.16 -67.98 28.32
CA THR A 144 33.56 -68.11 28.78
C THR A 144 34.10 -69.54 28.92
N THR A 145 35.40 -69.74 28.65
CA THR A 145 36.27 -70.71 29.37
C THR A 145 37.61 -70.08 29.79
N VAL A 146 38.39 -70.73 30.67
CA VAL A 146 39.41 -70.08 31.53
C VAL A 146 40.73 -70.86 31.56
N ARG A 147 41.89 -70.17 31.67
CA ARG A 147 42.94 -70.35 32.74
C ARG A 147 44.44 -70.26 32.33
N SER A 148 45.07 -69.12 32.67
CA SER A 148 46.33 -68.97 33.45
C SER A 148 47.72 -69.44 32.93
N ARG A 149 48.53 -68.45 32.50
CA ARG A 149 49.84 -68.00 33.06
C ARG A 149 51.01 -68.99 33.29
N GLY A 150 52.15 -68.65 32.67
CA GLY A 150 53.52 -68.76 33.24
C GLY A 150 54.59 -69.10 32.18
N ALA A 151 55.87 -68.71 32.24
CA ALA A 151 56.66 -67.61 32.84
C ALA A 151 58.15 -68.05 32.78
N GLY A 152 59.09 -67.20 32.31
CA GLY A 152 60.52 -67.54 32.21
C GLY A 152 61.35 -66.36 31.65
N ALA A 153 62.65 -66.28 31.97
CA ALA A 153 63.47 -65.06 31.77
C ALA A 153 64.88 -65.31 31.18
N ALA A 154 65.57 -64.22 30.84
CA ALA A 154 66.95 -64.14 30.30
C ALA A 154 67.98 -63.86 31.44
N PRO A 155 69.25 -63.37 31.26
CA PRO A 155 70.05 -63.04 30.05
C PRO A 155 71.57 -63.42 30.13
N THR A 156 72.45 -62.75 29.35
CA THR A 156 73.95 -62.64 29.42
C THR A 156 74.82 -63.75 28.81
N ALA A 157 76.07 -63.55 28.29
CA ALA A 157 76.77 -62.35 27.75
C ALA A 157 78.14 -62.71 27.07
N TYR A 158 78.79 -61.71 26.43
CA TYR A 158 80.25 -61.57 26.13
C TYR A 158 80.86 -62.05 24.77
N THR A 159 82.02 -61.46 24.41
CA THR A 159 82.76 -61.44 23.11
C THR A 159 84.25 -61.91 23.31
N PRO A 160 85.31 -61.69 22.46
CA PRO A 160 85.50 -61.09 21.11
C PRO A 160 86.43 -61.88 20.11
N GLY A 161 86.76 -61.33 18.92
CA GLY A 161 88.17 -61.30 18.42
C GLY A 161 88.64 -61.93 17.06
N ARG A 162 88.68 -61.12 15.97
CA ARG A 162 89.70 -60.96 14.87
C ARG A 162 90.42 -62.14 14.12
N TYR A 163 90.43 -62.04 12.76
CA TYR A 163 91.50 -62.29 11.72
C TYR A 163 92.29 -63.64 11.69
N TYR A 164 92.78 -64.22 10.59
CA TYR A 164 93.29 -63.78 9.25
C TYR A 164 92.53 -64.52 8.08
N GLU A 165 92.52 -64.19 6.77
CA GLU A 165 93.59 -63.99 5.74
C GLU A 165 94.45 -65.27 5.51
N TYR A 166 94.79 -65.83 4.32
CA TYR A 166 94.74 -65.55 2.85
C TYR A 166 94.88 -66.90 2.06
N ASP A 167 94.72 -67.11 0.72
CA ASP A 167 94.09 -66.45 -0.46
C ASP A 167 94.03 -67.45 -1.66
N GLU A 168 93.46 -67.04 -2.82
CA GLU A 168 93.62 -67.55 -4.22
C GLU A 168 93.07 -68.95 -4.62
N THR A 169 92.42 -69.18 -5.79
CA THR A 169 91.73 -68.35 -6.84
C THR A 169 90.74 -69.28 -7.63
N ARG A 170 90.49 -69.41 -8.95
CA ARG A 170 90.99 -68.83 -10.24
C ARG A 170 90.06 -69.04 -11.47
N ARG A 171 89.46 -67.94 -11.97
CA ARG A 171 88.89 -67.67 -13.33
C ARG A 171 87.71 -68.52 -13.91
N ARG A 172 86.58 -67.84 -14.13
CA ARG A 172 86.06 -67.56 -15.50
C ARG A 172 85.31 -66.21 -15.53
N ARG A 173 85.34 -65.50 -16.67
CA ARG A 173 84.65 -64.21 -16.83
C ARG A 173 83.15 -64.43 -17.12
N SER A 174 82.28 -63.71 -16.42
CA SER A 174 80.88 -63.52 -16.80
C SER A 174 80.55 -62.02 -16.75
N ILE A 175 79.73 -61.55 -17.69
CA ILE A 175 79.33 -60.14 -17.85
C ILE A 175 78.23 -59.70 -16.88
N TRP A 176 77.66 -60.66 -16.14
CA TRP A 176 76.49 -60.48 -15.29
C TRP A 176 76.56 -59.36 -14.22
N PRO A 177 77.68 -59.10 -13.50
CA PRO A 177 77.69 -58.03 -12.50
C PRO A 177 77.54 -56.62 -13.11
N TRP A 178 77.93 -56.42 -14.37
CA TRP A 178 77.68 -55.15 -15.08
C TRP A 178 76.23 -55.00 -15.51
N LEU A 179 75.57 -56.10 -15.92
CA LEU A 179 74.13 -56.09 -16.19
C LEU A 179 73.31 -55.87 -14.90
N LEU A 180 73.73 -56.46 -13.78
CA LEU A 180 73.09 -56.24 -12.48
C LEU A 180 73.27 -54.79 -12.01
N ALA A 181 74.49 -54.23 -12.13
CA ALA A 181 74.75 -52.83 -11.80
C ALA A 181 73.95 -51.86 -12.69
N LEU A 182 73.82 -52.15 -13.99
CA LEU A 182 73.03 -51.34 -14.92
C LEU A 182 71.53 -51.47 -14.63
N LEU A 183 71.03 -52.66 -14.27
CA LEU A 183 69.64 -52.87 -13.85
C LEU A 183 69.33 -52.12 -12.55
N VAL A 184 70.22 -52.16 -11.55
CA VAL A 184 70.07 -51.40 -10.29
C VAL A 184 70.14 -49.90 -10.55
N LEU A 185 71.03 -49.43 -11.44
CA LEU A 185 71.10 -48.02 -11.84
C LEU A 185 69.82 -47.60 -12.59
N ALA A 186 69.29 -48.44 -13.48
CA ALA A 186 68.04 -48.17 -14.18
C ALA A 186 66.84 -48.14 -13.22
N LEU A 187 66.76 -49.06 -12.25
CA LEU A 187 65.75 -49.04 -11.19
C LEU A 187 65.89 -47.82 -10.27
N ALA A 188 67.12 -47.39 -9.96
CA ALA A 188 67.37 -46.18 -9.18
C ALA A 188 67.00 -44.91 -9.96
N LEU A 189 67.22 -44.87 -11.28
CA LEU A 189 66.81 -43.77 -12.15
C LEU A 189 65.29 -43.74 -12.37
N VAL A 190 64.64 -44.89 -12.55
CA VAL A 190 63.17 -44.98 -12.66
C VAL A 190 62.49 -44.65 -11.33
N GLY A 191 62.98 -45.21 -10.21
CA GLY A 191 62.50 -44.87 -8.87
C GLY A 191 62.76 -43.40 -8.51
N GLY A 192 63.91 -42.86 -8.90
CA GLY A 192 64.23 -41.45 -8.78
C GLY A 192 63.35 -40.55 -9.66
N PHE A 193 63.00 -40.99 -10.87
CA PHE A 193 62.08 -40.28 -11.75
C PHE A 193 60.64 -40.28 -11.21
N PHE A 194 60.14 -41.41 -10.71
CA PHE A 194 58.83 -41.48 -10.04
C PHE A 194 58.80 -40.65 -8.75
N ALA A 195 59.84 -40.71 -7.92
CA ALA A 195 59.96 -39.86 -6.73
C ALA A 195 60.07 -38.37 -7.09
N TYR A 196 60.73 -38.03 -8.20
CA TYR A 196 60.82 -36.67 -8.71
C TYR A 196 59.46 -36.17 -9.24
N GLN A 197 58.71 -36.97 -10.00
CA GLN A 197 57.35 -36.63 -10.41
C GLN A 197 56.43 -36.44 -9.19
N GLN A 198 56.43 -37.39 -8.25
CA GLN A 198 55.59 -37.33 -7.05
C GLN A 198 55.95 -36.15 -6.12
N LEU A 199 57.21 -35.74 -6.07
CA LEU A 199 57.64 -34.54 -5.36
C LEU A 199 57.31 -33.26 -6.13
N GLN A 200 57.35 -33.29 -7.47
CA GLN A 200 57.01 -32.14 -8.30
C GLN A 200 55.50 -31.85 -8.31
N GLU A 201 54.65 -32.88 -8.25
CA GLU A 201 53.21 -32.72 -8.01
C GLU A 201 52.92 -32.00 -6.68
N GLN A 202 53.71 -32.26 -5.63
CA GLN A 202 53.60 -31.55 -4.35
C GLN A 202 54.13 -30.11 -4.42
N LEU A 203 55.17 -29.84 -5.21
CA LEU A 203 55.76 -28.50 -5.35
C LEU A 203 54.94 -27.58 -6.28
N SER A 204 54.22 -28.14 -7.26
CA SER A 204 53.28 -27.38 -8.11
C SER A 204 51.98 -27.00 -7.40
N ALA A 205 51.73 -27.51 -6.19
CA ALA A 205 50.53 -27.25 -5.39
C ALA A 205 50.73 -26.16 -4.31
N THR A 206 51.74 -25.28 -4.44
CA THR A 206 52.06 -24.26 -3.41
C THR A 206 52.63 -22.96 -3.98
N GLU A 207 52.22 -22.55 -5.18
CA GLU A 207 52.47 -21.18 -5.67
C GLU A 207 51.33 -20.26 -5.20
N ALA A 208 51.44 -19.76 -3.97
CA ALA A 208 50.43 -18.88 -3.37
C ALA A 208 50.40 -17.50 -4.04
N VAL A 209 49.32 -17.19 -4.78
CA VAL A 209 49.15 -15.92 -5.48
C VAL A 209 48.55 -14.86 -4.55
N THR A 210 48.87 -13.59 -4.78
CA THR A 210 48.27 -12.47 -4.03
C THR A 210 46.86 -12.18 -4.56
N VAL A 211 45.88 -12.08 -3.66
CA VAL A 211 44.51 -11.67 -4.02
C VAL A 211 44.55 -10.21 -4.52
N PRO A 212 44.03 -9.92 -5.74
CA PRO A 212 43.93 -8.56 -6.24
C PRO A 212 42.85 -7.78 -5.49
N ASP A 213 43.08 -6.49 -5.25
CA ASP A 213 42.03 -5.61 -4.72
C ASP A 213 41.04 -5.26 -5.84
N VAL A 214 39.82 -5.75 -5.70
CA VAL A 214 38.72 -5.56 -6.66
C VAL A 214 37.49 -4.88 -6.03
N GLU A 215 37.60 -4.31 -4.83
CA GLU A 215 36.53 -3.49 -4.26
C GLU A 215 36.33 -2.18 -5.03
N GLY A 216 35.08 -1.72 -5.13
CA GLY A 216 34.72 -0.47 -5.80
C GLY A 216 34.85 -0.46 -7.33
N ILE A 217 35.44 -1.48 -7.97
CA ILE A 217 35.45 -1.63 -9.44
C ILE A 217 34.25 -2.44 -9.96
N GLN A 218 34.03 -2.41 -11.28
CA GLN A 218 32.89 -3.09 -11.91
C GLN A 218 33.03 -4.62 -11.87
N GLU A 219 31.90 -5.33 -11.73
CA GLU A 219 31.81 -6.80 -11.79
C GLU A 219 32.65 -7.42 -12.93
N SER A 220 32.60 -6.83 -14.13
CA SER A 220 33.32 -7.29 -15.33
C SER A 220 34.84 -7.10 -15.27
N LEU A 221 35.33 -6.11 -14.51
CA LEU A 221 36.75 -5.89 -14.28
C LEU A 221 37.24 -6.76 -13.12
N ALA A 222 36.49 -6.82 -12.03
CA ALA A 222 36.77 -7.70 -10.89
C ALA A 222 36.92 -9.17 -11.31
N VAL A 223 35.96 -9.69 -12.09
CA VAL A 223 36.01 -11.06 -12.64
C VAL A 223 37.25 -11.29 -13.51
N ARG A 224 37.64 -10.31 -14.34
CA ARG A 224 38.87 -10.40 -15.14
C ARG A 224 40.11 -10.41 -14.24
N ASP A 225 40.21 -9.46 -13.31
CA ASP A 225 41.42 -9.24 -12.52
C ASP A 225 41.68 -10.40 -11.54
N ILE A 226 40.62 -11.07 -11.05
CA ILE A 226 40.68 -12.36 -10.33
C ILE A 226 41.20 -13.49 -11.24
N LEU A 227 40.70 -13.61 -12.48
CA LEU A 227 41.11 -14.65 -13.43
C LEU A 227 42.55 -14.44 -13.94
N ASP A 228 42.95 -13.19 -14.19
CA ASP A 228 44.32 -12.81 -14.57
C ASP A 228 45.31 -13.07 -13.42
N ALA A 229 44.84 -13.08 -12.16
CA ALA A 229 45.58 -13.53 -10.98
C ALA A 229 45.54 -15.07 -10.77
N GLY A 230 44.90 -15.84 -11.65
CA GLY A 230 44.83 -17.31 -11.54
C GLY A 230 43.95 -17.81 -10.39
N LEU A 231 42.96 -17.02 -9.97
CA LEU A 231 41.98 -17.33 -8.93
C LEU A 231 40.59 -17.51 -9.54
N GLU A 232 39.65 -18.12 -8.81
CA GLU A 232 38.29 -18.40 -9.33
C GLU A 232 37.23 -17.42 -8.79
N PRO A 233 36.55 -16.61 -9.62
CA PRO A 233 35.61 -15.60 -9.14
C PRO A 233 34.21 -16.17 -8.81
N ASN A 234 33.80 -16.04 -7.55
CA ASN A 234 32.46 -16.41 -7.06
C ASN A 234 31.59 -15.15 -6.86
N VAL A 235 30.65 -14.89 -7.79
CA VAL A 235 29.90 -13.62 -7.83
C VAL A 235 28.56 -13.69 -7.09
N ARG A 236 28.54 -13.22 -5.84
CA ARG A 236 27.30 -12.94 -5.08
C ARG A 236 26.74 -11.57 -5.50
N ARG A 237 25.41 -11.39 -5.44
CA ARG A 237 24.76 -10.13 -5.82
C ARG A 237 23.70 -9.71 -4.80
N GLU A 238 23.97 -8.67 -4.03
CA GLU A 238 23.21 -8.32 -2.82
C GLU A 238 22.87 -6.81 -2.80
N PRO A 239 21.81 -6.37 -2.10
CA PRO A 239 21.47 -4.94 -1.98
C PRO A 239 22.51 -4.21 -1.12
N SER A 240 22.92 -3.01 -1.54
CA SER A 240 23.80 -2.14 -0.74
C SER A 240 23.31 -0.70 -0.78
N SER A 241 23.27 -0.05 0.39
CA SER A 241 22.95 1.37 0.53
C SER A 241 24.03 2.29 -0.02
N ASP A 242 25.28 1.83 -0.02
CA ASP A 242 26.46 2.71 0.02
C ASP A 242 27.31 2.58 -1.25
N VAL A 243 27.34 1.38 -1.84
CA VAL A 243 28.08 1.08 -3.06
C VAL A 243 27.15 1.11 -4.28
N ALA A 244 27.59 1.76 -5.36
CA ALA A 244 26.79 1.93 -6.58
C ALA A 244 26.55 0.58 -7.29
N ARG A 245 25.39 0.45 -7.95
CA ARG A 245 24.97 -0.79 -8.61
C ARG A 245 25.97 -1.23 -9.68
N GLY A 246 26.40 -2.49 -9.60
CA GLY A 246 27.34 -3.12 -10.53
C GLY A 246 28.81 -2.99 -10.14
N LEU A 247 29.12 -2.34 -9.01
CA LEU A 247 30.43 -2.36 -8.38
C LEU A 247 30.50 -3.43 -7.29
N VAL A 248 31.69 -3.98 -7.04
CA VAL A 248 31.97 -4.83 -5.88
C VAL A 248 31.89 -3.97 -4.61
N ALA A 249 31.19 -4.49 -3.59
CA ALA A 249 30.99 -3.83 -2.30
C ALA A 249 31.80 -4.47 -1.16
N GLU A 250 32.19 -5.73 -1.31
CA GLU A 250 32.95 -6.54 -0.35
C GLU A 250 33.61 -7.69 -1.12
N GLN A 251 34.83 -8.07 -0.74
CA GLN A 251 35.57 -9.21 -1.28
C GLN A 251 36.10 -10.11 -0.16
N ASP A 252 36.09 -11.43 -0.37
CA ASP A 252 36.65 -12.43 0.53
C ASP A 252 37.39 -13.50 -0.31
N PRO A 253 38.71 -13.74 -0.12
CA PRO A 253 39.58 -13.16 0.91
C PRO A 253 39.91 -11.68 0.70
N GLN A 254 40.32 -10.99 1.77
CA GLN A 254 40.68 -9.57 1.74
C GLN A 254 42.12 -9.34 1.24
N PRO A 255 42.39 -8.35 0.37
CA PRO A 255 43.74 -7.99 -0.05
C PRO A 255 44.54 -7.38 1.12
N PRO A 256 45.88 -7.55 1.19
CA PRO A 256 46.76 -8.21 0.24
C PRO A 256 47.07 -9.67 0.63
N GLN A 257 46.07 -10.43 1.09
CA GLN A 257 46.25 -11.85 1.44
C GLN A 257 46.81 -12.66 0.27
N ARG A 258 47.60 -13.70 0.58
CA ARG A 258 48.03 -14.71 -0.40
C ARG A 258 47.27 -16.01 -0.16
N VAL A 259 46.86 -16.65 -1.24
CA VAL A 259 46.10 -17.91 -1.26
C VAL A 259 46.60 -18.79 -2.40
N ASP A 260 46.34 -20.09 -2.34
CA ASP A 260 46.79 -21.01 -3.37
C ASP A 260 46.06 -20.77 -4.71
N GLN A 261 46.74 -21.04 -5.82
CA GLN A 261 46.18 -20.86 -7.16
C GLN A 261 44.88 -21.67 -7.33
N GLY A 262 43.86 -21.08 -7.96
CA GLY A 262 42.52 -21.67 -8.07
C GLY A 262 41.63 -21.51 -6.84
N THR A 263 42.07 -20.82 -5.78
CA THR A 263 41.19 -20.45 -4.65
C THR A 263 40.03 -19.57 -5.12
N PHE A 264 38.83 -19.83 -4.59
CA PHE A 264 37.66 -19.00 -4.85
C PHE A 264 37.76 -17.63 -4.16
N VAL A 265 37.68 -16.55 -4.94
CA VAL A 265 37.48 -15.19 -4.44
C VAL A 265 36.00 -14.85 -4.56
N THR A 266 35.32 -14.75 -3.43
CA THR A 266 33.91 -14.37 -3.35
C THR A 266 33.79 -12.85 -3.38
N ILE A 267 33.11 -12.32 -4.41
CA ILE A 267 32.82 -10.88 -4.53
C ILE A 267 31.33 -10.62 -4.38
N VAL A 268 30.97 -9.65 -3.53
CA VAL A 268 29.59 -9.21 -3.31
C VAL A 268 29.33 -7.98 -4.16
N VAL A 269 28.67 -8.15 -5.31
CA VAL A 269 28.36 -7.05 -6.22
C VAL A 269 27.06 -6.36 -5.79
N SER A 270 27.13 -5.03 -5.64
CA SER A 270 25.97 -4.21 -5.29
C SER A 270 24.88 -4.28 -6.37
N ARG A 271 23.67 -4.65 -5.95
CA ARG A 271 22.44 -4.51 -6.75
C ARG A 271 21.88 -3.08 -6.72
N GLY A 272 22.57 -2.17 -6.04
CA GLY A 272 22.08 -0.86 -5.63
C GLY A 272 21.23 -0.93 -4.36
N LYS A 273 20.72 0.23 -3.95
CA LYS A 273 19.94 0.40 -2.71
C LYS A 273 18.74 -0.57 -2.64
N PRO A 274 18.40 -1.09 -1.44
CA PRO A 274 17.29 -2.00 -1.27
C PRO A 274 15.94 -1.35 -1.66
N LYS A 275 14.96 -2.21 -1.93
CA LYS A 275 13.69 -1.83 -2.55
C LYS A 275 12.50 -2.37 -1.77
N VAL A 276 11.60 -1.46 -1.42
CA VAL A 276 10.37 -1.69 -0.64
C VAL A 276 9.13 -1.42 -1.49
N ARG A 277 8.00 -2.02 -1.10
CA ARG A 277 6.71 -1.80 -1.77
C ARG A 277 5.94 -0.70 -1.04
N VAL A 278 5.38 0.26 -1.76
CA VAL A 278 4.52 1.30 -1.17
C VAL A 278 3.27 0.65 -0.57
N PRO A 279 2.96 0.85 0.72
CA PRO A 279 1.82 0.23 1.40
C PRO A 279 0.46 0.79 0.91
N SER A 280 -0.64 0.21 1.40
CA SER A 280 -1.96 0.82 1.22
C SER A 280 -2.12 1.98 2.17
N LEU A 281 -2.31 3.19 1.65
CA LEU A 281 -2.37 4.44 2.42
C LEU A 281 -3.67 5.21 2.21
N VAL A 282 -4.36 5.02 1.08
CA VAL A 282 -5.66 5.64 0.78
C VAL A 282 -6.72 5.17 1.77
N GLY A 283 -7.49 6.12 2.31
CA GLY A 283 -8.54 5.87 3.30
C GLY A 283 -8.07 5.83 4.76
N PHE A 284 -6.76 5.86 5.02
CA PHE A 284 -6.22 6.03 6.37
C PHE A 284 -6.10 7.52 6.73
N GLY A 285 -6.01 7.80 8.03
CA GLY A 285 -5.69 9.14 8.53
C GLY A 285 -4.23 9.52 8.25
N ARG A 286 -3.98 10.83 8.11
CA ARG A 286 -2.66 11.44 7.85
C ARG A 286 -1.52 10.80 8.65
N ASP A 287 -1.62 10.80 9.98
CA ASP A 287 -0.50 10.40 10.84
C ASP A 287 -0.26 8.88 10.82
N GLU A 288 -1.32 8.09 10.67
CA GLU A 288 -1.23 6.65 10.45
C GLU A 288 -0.54 6.35 9.10
N ALA A 289 -0.83 7.13 8.06
CA ALA A 289 -0.17 7.00 6.77
C ALA A 289 1.32 7.40 6.80
N VAL A 290 1.70 8.38 7.64
CA VAL A 290 3.10 8.73 7.90
C VAL A 290 3.82 7.62 8.67
N ALA A 291 3.18 7.02 9.68
CA ALA A 291 3.71 5.87 10.41
C ALA A 291 3.94 4.66 9.48
N ARG A 292 2.90 4.26 8.72
CA ARG A 292 2.95 3.14 7.76
C ARG A 292 4.00 3.31 6.66
N LEU A 293 4.36 4.55 6.30
CA LEU A 293 5.50 4.83 5.40
C LEU A 293 6.85 4.67 6.11
N SER A 294 6.94 5.15 7.36
CA SER A 294 8.15 5.06 8.18
C SER A 294 8.52 3.61 8.50
N ASP A 295 7.52 2.75 8.76
CA ASP A 295 7.68 1.30 8.99
C ASP A 295 8.38 0.56 7.83
N VAL A 296 8.35 1.12 6.61
CA VAL A 296 8.99 0.57 5.40
C VAL A 296 10.14 1.45 4.91
N ASN A 297 10.76 2.24 5.78
CA ASN A 297 11.86 3.16 5.47
C ASN A 297 11.55 4.19 4.35
N LEU A 298 10.28 4.54 4.13
CA LEU A 298 9.87 5.57 3.16
C LEU A 298 9.56 6.90 3.84
N ARG A 299 9.82 8.00 3.14
CA ARG A 299 9.58 9.36 3.65
C ARG A 299 8.22 9.86 3.17
N ALA A 300 7.44 10.48 4.03
CA ALA A 300 6.18 11.13 3.65
C ALA A 300 6.40 12.60 3.24
N ASN A 301 5.73 13.03 2.18
CA ASN A 301 5.51 14.44 1.85
C ASN A 301 4.00 14.67 1.75
N VAL A 302 3.42 15.22 2.82
CA VAL A 302 1.98 15.46 2.95
C VAL A 302 1.60 16.74 2.22
N VAL A 303 0.61 16.64 1.32
CA VAL A 303 0.06 17.77 0.57
C VAL A 303 -1.45 17.80 0.80
N GLN A 304 -1.96 18.87 1.41
CA GLN A 304 -3.40 19.10 1.57
C GLN A 304 -4.03 19.50 0.24
N VAL A 305 -5.21 18.95 -0.05
CA VAL A 305 -6.05 19.29 -1.21
C VAL A 305 -7.53 19.27 -0.80
N ASN A 306 -8.31 20.26 -1.23
CA ASN A 306 -9.73 20.28 -0.92
C ASN A 306 -10.48 19.15 -1.64
N SER A 307 -11.39 18.46 -0.95
CA SER A 307 -12.18 17.37 -1.50
C SER A 307 -13.48 17.15 -0.72
N ALA A 308 -14.43 16.39 -1.28
CA ALA A 308 -15.67 16.01 -0.59
C ALA A 308 -15.50 14.89 0.46
N LYS A 309 -14.27 14.52 0.83
CA LYS A 309 -13.98 13.59 1.93
C LYS A 309 -13.68 14.34 3.23
N GLU A 310 -13.90 13.65 4.35
CA GLU A 310 -13.54 14.11 5.69
C GLU A 310 -12.08 14.61 5.75
N PRO A 311 -11.79 15.67 6.52
CA PRO A 311 -10.42 16.16 6.72
C PRO A 311 -9.45 15.09 7.20
N ASP A 312 -8.15 15.32 6.98
CA ASP A 312 -7.02 14.44 7.32
C ASP A 312 -7.07 13.01 6.73
N THR A 313 -8.05 12.68 5.89
CA THR A 313 -8.14 11.41 5.15
C THR A 313 -7.22 11.41 3.92
N VAL A 314 -6.38 10.39 3.75
CA VAL A 314 -5.55 10.22 2.55
C VAL A 314 -6.40 9.84 1.33
N LEU A 315 -6.30 10.65 0.28
CA LEU A 315 -7.02 10.47 -0.99
C LEU A 315 -6.24 9.68 -2.03
N ALA A 316 -4.93 9.96 -2.15
CA ALA A 316 -4.07 9.39 -3.18
C ALA A 316 -2.60 9.47 -2.76
N THR A 317 -1.76 8.60 -3.35
CA THR A 317 -0.30 8.67 -3.21
C THR A 317 0.41 8.61 -4.56
N ALA A 318 1.59 9.20 -4.62
CA ALA A 318 2.55 9.02 -5.70
C ALA A 318 3.93 8.75 -5.07
N PRO A 319 4.52 7.55 -5.24
CA PRO A 319 4.10 6.42 -6.07
C PRO A 319 2.81 5.72 -5.60
N LYS A 320 2.27 4.80 -6.41
CA LYS A 320 1.00 4.12 -6.13
C LYS A 320 1.18 2.93 -5.17
N ARG A 321 0.10 2.54 -4.49
CA ARG A 321 0.06 1.30 -3.68
C ARG A 321 0.60 0.10 -4.46
N GLY A 322 1.50 -0.67 -3.83
CA GLY A 322 2.07 -1.90 -4.38
C GLY A 322 3.24 -1.68 -5.35
N GLU A 323 3.52 -0.43 -5.74
CA GLU A 323 4.68 -0.07 -6.55
C GLU A 323 5.98 -0.24 -5.76
N THR A 324 7.04 -0.76 -6.38
CA THR A 324 8.30 -1.08 -5.69
C THR A 324 9.35 0.00 -5.94
N VAL A 325 9.68 0.78 -4.90
CA VAL A 325 10.63 1.90 -4.95
C VAL A 325 11.84 1.67 -4.05
N VAL A 326 12.85 2.53 -4.17
CA VAL A 326 14.07 2.47 -3.37
C VAL A 326 13.82 2.98 -1.95
N GLU A 327 14.44 2.38 -0.94
CA GLU A 327 14.33 2.87 0.44
C GLU A 327 14.82 4.32 0.60
N GLY A 328 14.17 5.07 1.50
CA GLY A 328 14.36 6.51 1.67
C GLY A 328 13.71 7.38 0.59
N THR A 329 13.02 6.80 -0.41
CA THR A 329 12.21 7.55 -1.39
C THR A 329 11.10 8.33 -0.71
N THR A 330 10.88 9.57 -1.16
CA THR A 330 9.79 10.41 -0.68
C THR A 330 8.50 10.14 -1.45
N VAL A 331 7.51 9.58 -0.75
CA VAL A 331 6.14 9.37 -1.24
C VAL A 331 5.33 10.64 -1.00
N ARG A 332 4.75 11.21 -2.06
CA ARG A 332 3.73 12.25 -1.91
C ARG A 332 2.42 11.62 -1.44
N VAL A 333 1.85 12.16 -0.37
CA VAL A 333 0.58 11.75 0.22
C VAL A 333 -0.40 12.92 0.10
N ASN A 334 -1.39 12.79 -0.77
CA ASN A 334 -2.44 13.80 -0.92
C ASN A 334 -3.52 13.54 0.15
N VAL A 335 -3.71 14.51 1.05
CA VAL A 335 -4.63 14.45 2.18
C VAL A 335 -5.80 15.41 1.95
N SER A 336 -7.00 14.99 2.33
CA SER A 336 -8.20 15.84 2.25
C SER A 336 -8.12 16.98 3.24
N ASP A 337 -8.35 18.19 2.75
CA ASP A 337 -8.52 19.42 3.54
C ASP A 337 -10.01 19.72 3.81
N GLY A 338 -10.90 18.76 3.52
CA GLY A 338 -12.35 18.98 3.46
C GLY A 338 -12.79 19.77 2.21
N PRO A 339 -14.09 20.07 2.07
CA PRO A 339 -14.62 20.79 0.92
C PRO A 339 -14.10 22.23 0.89
N GLN A 340 -13.88 22.78 -0.31
CA GLN A 340 -13.46 24.18 -0.45
C GLN A 340 -14.59 25.09 0.08
N LEU A 341 -14.35 25.74 1.22
CA LEU A 341 -15.28 26.71 1.79
C LEU A 341 -15.15 28.07 1.09
N VAL A 342 -16.29 28.75 0.98
CA VAL A 342 -16.45 30.09 0.40
C VAL A 342 -17.38 30.88 1.33
N PRO A 343 -17.11 32.17 1.61
CA PRO A 343 -18.04 33.02 2.36
C PRO A 343 -19.34 33.22 1.57
N VAL A 344 -20.48 33.04 2.24
CA VAL A 344 -21.81 33.30 1.68
C VAL A 344 -22.12 34.80 1.79
N PRO A 345 -22.30 35.53 0.68
CA PRO A 345 -22.76 36.91 0.72
C PRO A 345 -24.08 37.08 1.48
N ASN A 346 -24.23 38.18 2.22
CA ASN A 346 -25.54 38.59 2.72
C ASN A 346 -26.28 39.33 1.60
N VAL A 347 -27.44 38.80 1.20
CA VAL A 347 -28.31 39.33 0.15
C VAL A 347 -29.75 39.56 0.64
N VAL A 348 -29.99 39.48 1.95
CA VAL A 348 -31.27 39.91 2.56
C VAL A 348 -31.46 41.41 2.35
N GLY A 349 -32.68 41.82 2.00
CA GLY A 349 -32.99 43.21 1.63
C GLY A 349 -32.57 43.59 0.20
N VAL A 350 -32.15 42.62 -0.63
CA VAL A 350 -31.82 42.80 -2.05
C VAL A 350 -32.91 42.14 -2.92
N ALA A 351 -33.19 42.69 -4.10
CA ALA A 351 -34.11 42.07 -5.06
C ALA A 351 -33.56 40.72 -5.59
N TYR A 352 -34.43 39.72 -5.75
CA TYR A 352 -34.05 38.32 -6.06
C TYR A 352 -33.06 38.20 -7.22
N ALA A 353 -33.29 38.85 -8.37
CA ALA A 353 -32.41 38.75 -9.54
C ALA A 353 -30.98 39.29 -9.28
N SER A 354 -30.84 40.31 -8.43
CA SER A 354 -29.54 40.84 -8.02
C SER A 354 -28.86 39.98 -6.95
N ALA A 355 -29.65 39.36 -6.06
CA ALA A 355 -29.18 38.39 -5.08
C ALA A 355 -28.65 37.11 -5.76
N GLU A 356 -29.42 36.58 -6.71
CA GLU A 356 -29.09 35.41 -7.52
C GLU A 356 -27.76 35.62 -8.27
N SER A 357 -27.62 36.74 -8.98
CA SER A 357 -26.40 37.09 -9.72
C SER A 357 -25.16 37.20 -8.81
N GLN A 358 -25.30 37.75 -7.60
CA GLN A 358 -24.20 37.82 -6.63
C GLN A 358 -23.78 36.43 -6.11
N LEU A 359 -24.74 35.56 -5.79
CA LEU A 359 -24.47 34.21 -5.30
C LEU A 359 -23.90 33.28 -6.38
N GLN A 360 -24.43 33.35 -7.59
CA GLN A 360 -23.88 32.65 -8.75
C GLN A 360 -22.47 33.16 -9.11
N GLY A 361 -22.22 34.47 -8.97
CA GLY A 361 -20.92 35.09 -9.21
C GLY A 361 -19.79 34.60 -8.30
N VAL A 362 -20.09 34.20 -7.05
CA VAL A 362 -19.13 33.54 -6.14
C VAL A 362 -19.14 32.00 -6.26
N GLY A 363 -20.05 31.44 -7.06
CA GLY A 363 -20.13 30.01 -7.37
C GLY A 363 -21.01 29.19 -6.44
N PHE A 364 -22.07 29.76 -5.88
CA PHE A 364 -23.18 29.02 -5.25
C PHE A 364 -24.30 28.74 -6.25
N ALA A 365 -25.03 27.63 -6.02
CA ALA A 365 -26.34 27.45 -6.62
C ALA A 365 -27.39 28.23 -5.81
N VAL A 366 -28.51 28.60 -6.43
CA VAL A 366 -29.58 29.37 -5.81
C VAL A 366 -30.88 28.60 -5.92
N ALA A 367 -31.64 28.55 -4.83
CA ALA A 367 -33.02 28.07 -4.81
C ALA A 367 -33.94 29.22 -4.35
N ARG A 368 -35.13 29.31 -4.92
CA ARG A 368 -36.17 30.27 -4.54
C ARG A 368 -37.24 29.57 -3.72
N GLU A 369 -37.59 30.16 -2.60
CA GLU A 369 -38.74 29.82 -1.76
C GLU A 369 -39.59 31.09 -1.62
N ASP A 370 -40.77 31.10 -2.23
CA ASP A 370 -41.69 32.25 -2.14
C ASP A 370 -42.46 32.20 -0.82
N VAL A 371 -42.55 33.35 -0.13
CA VAL A 371 -43.15 33.46 1.21
C VAL A 371 -44.03 34.71 1.35
N GLU A 372 -45.10 34.59 2.14
CA GLU A 372 -45.94 35.71 2.55
C GLU A 372 -45.13 36.69 3.42
N SER A 373 -45.07 37.96 3.02
CA SER A 373 -44.41 39.03 3.79
C SER A 373 -44.97 40.39 3.41
N ASN A 374 -44.92 41.34 4.34
CA ASN A 374 -45.32 42.74 4.10
C ASN A 374 -44.23 43.55 3.34
N GLU A 375 -43.06 42.94 3.11
CA GLU A 375 -41.99 43.51 2.30
C GLU A 375 -42.35 43.56 0.80
N ALA A 376 -41.70 44.45 0.05
CA ALA A 376 -41.93 44.61 -1.38
C ALA A 376 -41.74 43.28 -2.15
N LYS A 377 -42.60 43.03 -3.14
CA LYS A 377 -42.56 41.83 -3.98
C LYS A 377 -41.19 41.63 -4.65
N ASP A 378 -40.76 40.38 -4.76
CA ASP A 378 -39.46 39.95 -5.30
C ASP A 378 -38.23 40.44 -4.50
N LEU A 379 -38.42 40.95 -3.27
CA LEU A 379 -37.35 41.23 -2.31
C LEU A 379 -36.99 39.97 -1.50
N VAL A 380 -35.69 39.72 -1.28
CA VAL A 380 -35.21 38.64 -0.42
C VAL A 380 -35.40 39.02 1.05
N VAL A 381 -36.26 38.28 1.76
CA VAL A 381 -36.57 38.48 3.19
C VAL A 381 -35.78 37.55 4.11
N GLY A 382 -35.22 36.46 3.58
CA GLY A 382 -34.40 35.51 4.34
C GLY A 382 -33.48 34.70 3.43
N GLN A 383 -32.42 34.11 4.01
CA GLN A 383 -31.52 33.21 3.29
C GLN A 383 -30.98 32.09 4.19
N THR A 384 -30.78 30.91 3.61
CA THR A 384 -30.13 29.76 4.26
C THR A 384 -29.13 29.11 3.29
N PRO A 385 -27.83 28.99 3.63
CA PRO A 385 -27.17 29.46 4.85
C PRO A 385 -27.22 30.99 5.06
N SER A 386 -27.02 31.42 6.30
CA SER A 386 -27.04 32.84 6.67
C SER A 386 -25.92 33.63 5.99
N GLY A 387 -26.10 34.94 5.86
CA GLY A 387 -25.03 35.83 5.42
C GLY A 387 -23.77 35.69 6.28
N GLU A 388 -22.62 35.92 5.66
CA GLU A 388 -21.26 35.86 6.24
C GLU A 388 -20.81 34.47 6.74
N SER A 389 -21.68 33.45 6.67
CA SER A 389 -21.33 32.06 6.97
C SER A 389 -20.38 31.46 5.92
N GLN A 390 -19.75 30.33 6.25
CA GLN A 390 -18.93 29.55 5.31
C GLN A 390 -19.74 28.37 4.79
N ALA A 391 -19.81 28.22 3.46
CA ALA A 391 -20.46 27.09 2.80
C ALA A 391 -19.52 26.47 1.75
N ALA A 392 -19.73 25.19 1.42
CA ALA A 392 -18.96 24.53 0.37
C ALA A 392 -19.23 25.18 -1.00
N LYS A 393 -18.19 25.39 -1.80
CA LYS A 393 -18.31 25.90 -3.17
C LYS A 393 -19.25 25.00 -3.99
N GLY A 394 -20.23 25.61 -4.66
CA GLY A 394 -21.29 24.90 -5.38
C GLY A 394 -22.46 24.42 -4.51
N ALA A 395 -22.47 24.70 -3.20
CA ALA A 395 -23.65 24.49 -2.37
C ALA A 395 -24.83 25.36 -2.82
N THR A 396 -26.05 24.92 -2.52
CA THR A 396 -27.28 25.68 -2.75
C THR A 396 -27.56 26.62 -1.58
N VAL A 397 -27.76 27.90 -1.88
CA VAL A 397 -28.34 28.88 -0.96
C VAL A 397 -29.82 29.02 -1.31
N THR A 398 -30.71 28.74 -0.35
CA THR A 398 -32.14 29.00 -0.48
C THR A 398 -32.41 30.44 -0.08
N LEU A 399 -33.07 31.19 -0.96
CA LEU A 399 -33.55 32.54 -0.74
C LEU A 399 -35.05 32.54 -0.53
N GLN A 400 -35.48 33.08 0.61
CA GLN A 400 -36.88 33.36 0.91
C GLN A 400 -37.24 34.72 0.33
N VAL A 401 -38.23 34.75 -0.58
CA VAL A 401 -38.59 35.90 -1.40
C VAL A 401 -40.01 36.34 -1.08
N SER A 402 -40.22 37.64 -0.86
CA SER A 402 -41.56 38.17 -0.62
C SER A 402 -42.45 38.04 -1.87
N GLU A 403 -43.62 37.44 -1.72
CA GLU A 403 -44.69 37.52 -2.73
C GLU A 403 -45.29 38.94 -2.83
N GLY A 404 -45.04 39.78 -1.82
CA GLY A 404 -45.70 41.06 -1.57
C GLY A 404 -46.74 40.96 -0.45
N PRO A 405 -47.19 42.09 0.12
CA PRO A 405 -48.31 42.11 1.07
C PRO A 405 -49.55 41.52 0.40
N GLN A 406 -50.22 40.59 1.09
CA GLN A 406 -51.42 39.91 0.59
C GLN A 406 -52.60 40.88 0.51
N THR A 407 -52.84 41.47 -0.66
CA THR A 407 -54.00 42.32 -0.95
C THR A 407 -55.12 41.51 -1.64
N SER A 408 -56.36 41.94 -1.42
CA SER A 408 -57.55 41.50 -2.15
C SER A 408 -58.24 42.74 -2.72
N THR A 409 -58.89 42.62 -3.87
CA THR A 409 -59.62 43.74 -4.48
C THR A 409 -61.01 43.88 -3.85
N VAL A 410 -61.31 45.04 -3.30
CA VAL A 410 -62.65 45.40 -2.81
C VAL A 410 -63.61 45.40 -4.00
N PRO A 411 -64.67 44.57 -4.01
CA PRO A 411 -65.65 44.60 -5.08
C PRO A 411 -66.44 45.90 -5.03
N ASP A 412 -66.80 46.40 -6.20
CA ASP A 412 -67.85 47.40 -6.34
C ASP A 412 -69.21 46.75 -6.01
N VAL A 413 -69.96 47.38 -5.11
CA VAL A 413 -71.30 46.99 -4.67
C VAL A 413 -72.25 48.20 -4.58
N GLU A 414 -71.91 49.33 -5.20
CA GLU A 414 -72.81 50.47 -5.32
C GLU A 414 -74.03 50.10 -6.18
N SER A 415 -75.18 50.74 -5.93
CA SER A 415 -76.48 50.38 -6.54
C SER A 415 -77.00 48.95 -6.26
N LEU A 416 -76.33 48.13 -5.44
CA LEU A 416 -76.84 46.83 -5.00
C LEU A 416 -77.68 46.95 -3.71
N SER A 417 -78.58 45.99 -3.46
CA SER A 417 -79.30 45.91 -2.18
C SER A 417 -78.37 45.58 -1.01
N GLU A 418 -78.73 46.02 0.21
CA GLU A 418 -77.97 45.75 1.45
C GLU A 418 -77.59 44.25 1.57
N LEU A 419 -78.50 43.34 1.20
CA LEU A 419 -78.27 41.89 1.28
C LEU A 419 -77.19 41.44 0.29
N GLN A 420 -77.32 41.79 -1.00
CA GLN A 420 -76.38 41.38 -2.05
C GLN A 420 -74.99 41.97 -1.81
N ALA A 421 -74.91 43.26 -1.47
CA ALA A 421 -73.65 43.92 -1.14
C ALA A 421 -72.94 43.24 0.05
N ARG A 422 -73.68 42.88 1.10
CA ARG A 422 -73.13 42.17 2.28
C ARG A 422 -72.74 40.72 2.00
N GLU A 423 -73.26 40.08 0.96
CA GLU A 423 -72.81 38.75 0.53
C GLU A 423 -71.55 38.87 -0.34
N GLN A 424 -71.54 39.77 -1.31
CA GLN A 424 -70.41 40.01 -2.22
C GLN A 424 -69.14 40.48 -1.47
N ILE A 425 -69.27 41.43 -0.54
CA ILE A 425 -68.14 41.90 0.30
C ILE A 425 -67.58 40.76 1.18
N ARG A 426 -68.44 39.87 1.71
CA ARG A 426 -67.99 38.69 2.48
C ARG A 426 -67.32 37.64 1.59
N ALA A 427 -67.82 37.43 0.37
CA ALA A 427 -67.25 36.48 -0.58
C ALA A 427 -65.82 36.86 -0.99
N SER A 428 -65.53 38.15 -1.16
CA SER A 428 -64.16 38.68 -1.36
C SER A 428 -63.29 38.72 -0.10
N GLY A 429 -63.77 38.17 1.03
CA GLY A 429 -63.01 38.03 2.28
C GLY A 429 -63.03 39.25 3.22
N PHE A 430 -63.84 40.28 2.92
CA PHE A 430 -63.94 41.51 3.71
C PHE A 430 -65.10 41.47 4.72
N ARG A 431 -65.11 42.43 5.64
CA ARG A 431 -66.16 42.59 6.67
C ARG A 431 -67.07 43.76 6.33
N PRO A 432 -68.34 43.54 5.91
CA PRO A 432 -69.25 44.65 5.65
C PRO A 432 -69.75 45.27 6.95
N ARG A 433 -69.59 46.58 7.09
CA ARG A 433 -70.22 47.43 8.11
C ARG A 433 -71.30 48.27 7.44
N VAL A 434 -72.55 48.16 7.88
CA VAL A 434 -73.64 49.01 7.36
C VAL A 434 -73.75 50.28 8.20
N VAL A 435 -73.83 51.41 7.51
CA VAL A 435 -74.30 52.71 8.02
C VAL A 435 -75.55 53.07 7.22
N ARG A 436 -76.51 53.76 7.83
CA ARG A 436 -77.72 54.22 7.14
C ARG A 436 -77.75 55.73 7.10
N GLU A 437 -78.03 56.27 5.92
CA GLU A 437 -78.14 57.70 5.63
C GLU A 437 -79.55 57.98 5.09
N ASP A 438 -80.15 59.06 5.56
CA ASP A 438 -81.54 59.40 5.25
C ASP A 438 -81.62 60.12 3.89
N THR A 439 -82.56 59.73 3.03
CA THR A 439 -82.65 60.21 1.65
C THR A 439 -84.09 60.46 1.20
N GLU A 440 -84.28 61.46 0.34
CA GLU A 440 -85.58 61.84 -0.24
C GLU A 440 -85.93 61.05 -1.52
N ASP A 441 -85.04 60.18 -2.03
CA ASP A 441 -85.31 59.34 -3.20
C ASP A 441 -85.83 57.95 -2.78
N PRO A 442 -87.09 57.59 -3.10
CA PRO A 442 -87.66 56.27 -2.80
C PRO A 442 -86.92 55.10 -3.48
N LEU A 443 -86.16 55.35 -4.56
CA LEU A 443 -85.42 54.31 -5.28
C LEU A 443 -84.14 53.87 -4.54
N LEU A 444 -83.70 54.61 -3.53
CA LEU A 444 -82.48 54.34 -2.78
C LEU A 444 -82.72 53.62 -1.43
N ASP A 445 -83.97 53.38 -1.03
CA ASP A 445 -84.28 52.68 0.23
C ASP A 445 -83.75 51.24 0.23
N GLY A 446 -82.87 50.92 1.19
CA GLY A 446 -82.22 49.60 1.29
C GLY A 446 -81.16 49.32 0.22
N VAL A 447 -80.81 50.31 -0.62
CA VAL A 447 -79.76 50.25 -1.66
C VAL A 447 -78.48 50.90 -1.14
N VAL A 448 -77.32 50.38 -1.54
CA VAL A 448 -76.01 51.00 -1.27
C VAL A 448 -75.87 52.26 -2.14
N ILE A 449 -75.87 53.42 -1.48
CA ILE A 449 -75.63 54.73 -2.08
C ILE A 449 -74.15 54.90 -2.41
N SER A 450 -73.26 54.46 -1.51
CA SER A 450 -71.81 54.54 -1.67
C SER A 450 -71.07 53.57 -0.74
N GLN A 451 -69.79 53.32 -1.03
CA GLN A 451 -68.92 52.47 -0.21
C GLN A 451 -67.56 53.12 0.10
N GLU A 452 -67.02 52.81 1.28
CA GLU A 452 -65.70 53.26 1.74
C GLU A 452 -64.92 52.09 2.36
N PRO A 453 -63.75 51.70 1.79
CA PRO A 453 -63.13 52.24 0.57
C PRO A 453 -63.87 51.91 -0.75
N PRO A 454 -63.64 52.70 -1.82
CA PRO A 454 -64.31 52.56 -3.11
C PRO A 454 -63.99 51.24 -3.82
N GLY A 455 -64.87 50.85 -4.75
CA GLY A 455 -64.71 49.65 -5.58
C GLY A 455 -63.39 49.66 -6.37
N GLY A 456 -62.73 48.51 -6.44
CA GLY A 456 -61.43 48.37 -7.10
C GLY A 456 -60.21 48.72 -6.23
N SER A 457 -60.39 49.17 -4.99
CA SER A 457 -59.27 49.37 -4.05
C SER A 457 -58.65 48.04 -3.61
N GLU A 458 -57.33 48.01 -3.44
CA GLU A 458 -56.60 46.86 -2.90
C GLU A 458 -56.39 47.03 -1.39
N LEU A 459 -56.84 46.06 -0.59
CA LEU A 459 -56.77 46.06 0.87
C LEU A 459 -56.40 44.69 1.42
N GLU A 460 -55.83 44.66 2.63
CA GLU A 460 -55.60 43.41 3.37
C GLU A 460 -56.94 42.65 3.58
N PRO A 461 -56.99 41.32 3.36
CA PRO A 461 -58.15 40.50 3.68
C PRO A 461 -58.64 40.69 5.12
N ARG A 462 -59.95 40.52 5.35
CA ARG A 462 -60.63 40.70 6.64
C ARG A 462 -60.76 42.16 7.11
N THR A 463 -60.24 43.14 6.35
CA THR A 463 -60.51 44.59 6.52
C THR A 463 -62.01 44.90 6.47
N VAL A 464 -62.41 46.00 7.11
CA VAL A 464 -63.81 46.47 7.15
C VAL A 464 -64.08 47.40 5.97
N VAL A 465 -65.09 47.08 5.17
CA VAL A 465 -65.66 47.99 4.16
C VAL A 465 -66.97 48.54 4.71
N THR A 466 -67.12 49.86 4.70
CA THR A 466 -68.34 50.54 5.14
C THR A 466 -69.27 50.74 3.95
N LEU A 467 -70.51 50.29 4.09
CA LEU A 467 -71.59 50.44 3.12
C LEU A 467 -72.55 51.50 3.64
N ILE A 468 -72.74 52.57 2.90
CA ILE A 468 -73.72 53.61 3.18
C ILE A 468 -75.00 53.23 2.43
N VAL A 469 -76.06 52.98 3.17
CA VAL A 469 -77.34 52.44 2.66
C VAL A 469 -78.44 53.47 2.88
N GLY A 470 -79.20 53.75 1.82
CA GLY A 470 -80.31 54.68 1.91
C GLY A 470 -81.40 54.18 2.86
N ARG A 471 -81.93 55.10 3.67
CA ARG A 471 -83.24 55.00 4.32
C ARG A 471 -84.11 56.10 3.72
N PHE A 472 -85.19 55.75 3.06
CA PHE A 472 -86.13 56.76 2.57
C PHE A 472 -86.79 57.50 3.74
N ILE A 473 -86.81 58.83 3.65
CA ILE A 473 -87.61 59.72 4.50
C ILE A 473 -88.57 60.52 3.63
N GLU A 474 -89.83 60.57 4.04
CA GLU A 474 -90.89 61.31 3.34
C GLU A 474 -90.79 62.80 3.75
N PRO A 475 -90.58 63.74 2.81
CA PRO A 475 -90.36 65.15 3.13
C PRO A 475 -91.66 65.82 3.62
N GLU A 476 -91.57 66.61 4.69
CA GLU A 476 -92.71 67.37 5.24
C GLU A 476 -93.07 68.55 4.33
N GLU A 477 -94.35 68.73 3.99
CA GLU A 477 -94.83 69.86 3.17
C GLU A 477 -94.76 71.20 3.93
N GLU A 478 -94.01 72.18 3.42
CA GLU A 478 -94.01 73.55 3.98
C GLU A 478 -95.32 74.30 3.65
N GLU A 479 -96.06 74.74 4.68
CA GLU A 479 -97.25 75.59 4.50
C GLU A 479 -96.89 76.99 3.95
N VAL A 480 -97.40 77.32 2.75
CA VAL A 480 -97.15 78.62 2.11
C VAL A 480 -98.06 79.73 2.69
N PRO A 481 -97.51 80.83 3.25
CA PRO A 481 -98.31 81.91 3.83
C PRO A 481 -98.98 82.82 2.77
N PRO A 482 -100.16 83.41 3.06
CA PRO A 482 -100.95 84.17 2.09
C PRO A 482 -100.40 85.58 1.78
N PRO A 483 -100.72 86.15 0.59
CA PRO A 483 -100.15 87.41 0.11
C PRO A 483 -100.70 88.69 0.80
N PRO A 484 -99.93 89.79 0.82
CA PRO A 484 -100.28 91.01 1.56
C PRO A 484 -101.21 91.99 0.81
N PRO A 485 -102.00 92.81 1.52
CA PRO A 485 -102.81 93.88 0.93
C PRO A 485 -101.98 95.13 0.57
N THR A 486 -102.41 95.85 -0.47
CA THR A 486 -101.71 97.04 -1.02
C THR A 486 -102.44 98.35 -0.75
N THR A 487 -101.75 99.36 -0.19
CA THR A 487 -102.04 100.80 -0.42
C THR A 487 -100.83 101.69 -0.12
N ALA A 488 -100.57 102.67 -1.00
CA ALA A 488 -99.70 103.84 -0.82
C ALA A 488 -100.58 105.08 -0.40
N PRO A 489 -100.17 106.38 -0.36
CA PRO A 489 -98.93 107.01 -0.88
C PRO A 489 -98.33 108.22 -0.08
N ALA A 490 -97.40 108.96 -0.73
CA ALA A 490 -96.86 110.32 -0.45
C ALA A 490 -95.77 110.46 0.65
N THR A 491 -94.54 110.98 0.44
CA THR A 491 -94.02 112.26 -0.15
C THR A 491 -94.13 113.44 0.86
N THR A 492 -93.08 114.19 1.25
CA THR A 492 -92.02 114.90 0.47
C THR A 492 -90.71 115.15 1.28
N ALA A 493 -89.64 115.60 0.60
CA ALA A 493 -88.30 115.99 1.15
C ALA A 493 -88.24 117.46 1.68
N PRO A 494 -87.09 118.12 2.07
CA PRO A 494 -85.83 118.27 1.27
C PRO A 494 -84.45 118.41 2.03
N ALA A 495 -83.34 118.42 1.23
CA ALA A 495 -82.03 119.10 1.45
C ALA A 495 -81.10 118.66 2.61
N THR A 496 -79.75 118.72 2.61
CA THR A 496 -78.60 119.01 1.69
C THR A 496 -77.34 118.91 2.63
N THR A 497 -76.17 118.31 2.34
CA THR A 497 -75.01 118.79 1.52
C THR A 497 -73.88 117.73 1.47
N ALA A 498 -72.90 117.88 0.56
CA ALA A 498 -71.61 117.13 0.49
C ALA A 498 -70.43 118.01 1.05
N PRO A 499 -69.09 117.77 0.88
CA PRO A 499 -68.34 116.83 -0.01
C PRO A 499 -66.98 116.23 0.48
N ALA A 500 -66.27 115.54 -0.45
CA ALA A 500 -64.80 115.48 -0.68
C ALA A 500 -63.82 114.54 0.09
N THR A 501 -63.44 113.44 -0.58
CA THR A 501 -62.06 113.05 -1.02
C THR A 501 -60.83 113.09 -0.08
N THR A 502 -60.12 111.94 0.06
CA THR A 502 -58.63 111.72 -0.02
C THR A 502 -58.27 110.23 0.21
N ALA A 503 -57.04 109.74 -0.07
CA ALA A 503 -56.59 109.17 -1.35
C ALA A 503 -55.07 108.84 -1.34
N GLN A 504 -54.66 107.55 -1.21
CA GLN A 504 -53.27 107.03 -1.32
C GLN A 504 -53.32 105.52 -1.69
N ALA A 505 -52.52 104.86 -2.55
CA ALA A 505 -51.22 105.13 -3.22
C ALA A 505 -49.96 104.96 -2.30
N THR A 506 -48.81 104.35 -2.70
CA THR A 506 -48.29 104.00 -4.06
C THR A 506 -47.13 102.96 -4.03
N THR A 507 -47.08 102.03 -5.02
CA THR A 507 -45.92 101.42 -5.76
C THR A 507 -44.60 100.89 -5.12
N GLY A 508 -44.09 99.78 -5.70
CA GLY A 508 -42.66 99.31 -5.72
C GLY A 508 -42.55 97.78 -5.84
N THR A 509 -42.37 97.11 -7.01
CA THR A 509 -41.23 97.08 -7.98
C THR A 509 -40.00 96.36 -7.40
N THR A 510 -39.45 95.27 -7.98
CA THR A 510 -38.61 95.25 -9.21
C THR A 510 -38.35 93.83 -9.79
N THR A 511 -38.05 93.76 -11.10
CA THR A 511 -37.23 92.78 -11.88
C THR A 511 -36.01 92.20 -11.12
N GLY A 512 -35.37 91.06 -11.44
CA GLY A 512 -35.55 89.98 -12.43
C GLY A 512 -34.21 89.23 -12.68
N GLU A 513 -34.13 88.40 -13.73
CA GLU A 513 -32.92 87.74 -14.32
C GLU A 513 -32.15 86.60 -13.60
N THR A 514 -32.22 85.40 -14.23
CA THR A 514 -31.13 84.59 -14.84
C THR A 514 -29.92 84.06 -14.02
N THR A 515 -29.53 82.78 -14.30
CA THR A 515 -28.13 82.24 -14.45
C THR A 515 -27.63 81.12 -13.48
N THR A 516 -27.59 79.85 -13.98
CA THR A 516 -26.50 78.84 -13.87
C THR A 516 -26.14 78.10 -12.54
N THR A 517 -26.55 76.82 -12.46
CA THR A 517 -25.74 75.54 -12.41
C THR A 517 -24.22 75.59 -12.11
N PRO A 518 -23.54 74.49 -11.67
CA PRO A 518 -23.81 73.50 -10.61
C PRO A 518 -22.69 73.50 -9.51
N ARG A 519 -22.77 72.61 -8.51
CA ARG A 519 -21.84 71.46 -8.35
C ARG A 519 -22.25 70.56 -7.19
#